data_AF-A0A3A0URU9-F1
#
_entry.id   AF-A0A3A0URU9-F1
#
_cell.length_a   1.000
_cell.length_b   1.000
_cell.length_c   1.000
_cell.angle_alpha   90.00
_cell.angle_beta   90.00
_cell.angle_gamma   90.00
#
_symmetry.space_group_name_H-M   'P 1'
#
loop_
_entity.id
_entity.type
_entity.pdbx_description
1 polymer ?
#
loop_
_entity_poly.entity_id
_entity_poly.type
_entity_poly.pdbx_seq_one_letter_code
_entity_poly.pdbx_strand_id
1 'polypeptide(L)'
;AIAVGYPNKLKGAPKSVRGDRRGMFARASWGQDYHSIMRKRLDKLGAYLEEKVPGVEIQSMVDTGVLSDRAVAERAGLGYVGRNGFVINPELGTWTYLGEMLVSIPFPPDDPLIDSCGDCTICVDRCPTGALVGDGQLNSQKCIS
;
A
#
# COMPACT_ATOMS: atom_id res chain seq x y z
N ALA A 1 -5.37 -2.67 14.65
CA ALA A 1 -4.31 -3.16 13.75
C ALA A 1 -3.33 -2.04 13.56
N ILE A 2 -2.04 -2.32 13.61
CA ILE A 2 -0.99 -1.36 13.24
C ILE A 2 -0.84 -1.45 11.72
N ALA A 3 -0.98 -0.32 11.01
CA ALA A 3 -0.71 -0.25 9.57
C ALA A 3 0.74 0.18 9.32
N VAL A 4 1.40 -0.42 8.33
CA VAL A 4 2.79 -0.15 7.99
C VAL A 4 2.90 0.21 6.51
N GLY A 5 3.45 1.39 6.23
CA GLY A 5 3.81 1.83 4.88
C GLY A 5 5.31 1.67 4.64
N TYR A 6 5.68 1.11 3.48
CA TYR A 6 7.08 1.04 3.06
C TYR A 6 7.27 1.59 1.63
N PRO A 7 8.19 2.55 1.40
CA PRO A 7 8.35 3.17 0.09
C PRO A 7 8.89 2.18 -0.96
N ASN A 8 8.28 2.16 -2.15
CA ASN A 8 8.63 1.24 -3.24
C ASN A 8 9.72 1.77 -4.20
N LYS A 9 10.61 2.65 -3.73
CA LYS A 9 11.57 3.37 -4.57
C LYS A 9 12.82 2.52 -4.90
N LEU A 10 12.95 2.09 -6.16
CA LEU A 10 14.17 1.44 -6.67
C LEU A 10 15.28 2.49 -6.93
N LYS A 11 16.40 2.36 -6.21
CA LYS A 11 17.62 3.14 -6.50
C LYS A 11 18.25 2.64 -7.81
N GLY A 12 18.58 3.56 -8.71
CA GLY A 12 19.22 3.21 -9.99
C GLY A 12 18.31 2.45 -10.96
N ALA A 13 17.00 2.72 -10.94
CA ALA A 13 16.05 2.07 -11.83
C ALA A 13 16.47 2.20 -13.31
N PRO A 14 16.32 1.12 -14.13
CA PRO A 14 16.63 1.17 -15.55
C PRO A 14 15.87 2.29 -16.26
N LYS A 15 16.57 3.02 -17.15
CA LYS A 15 15.97 4.05 -17.98
C LYS A 15 15.79 3.53 -19.40
N SER A 16 14.63 3.76 -19.98
CA SER A 16 14.40 3.49 -21.41
C SER A 16 15.24 4.44 -22.26
N VAL A 17 15.87 3.89 -23.29
CA VAL A 17 16.65 4.64 -24.28
C VAL A 17 15.82 4.75 -25.55
N ARG A 18 15.77 5.95 -26.14
CA ARG A 18 15.02 6.18 -27.38
C ARG A 18 15.61 5.34 -28.51
N GLY A 19 14.76 4.58 -29.20
CA GLY A 19 15.14 3.70 -30.31
C GLY A 19 15.24 2.23 -29.93
N ASP A 20 15.50 1.93 -28.65
CA ASP A 20 15.56 0.56 -28.15
C ASP A 20 14.17 0.03 -27.77
N ARG A 21 13.90 -1.25 -28.08
CA ARG A 21 12.69 -1.93 -27.63
C ARG A 21 12.93 -2.62 -26.29
N ARG A 22 12.07 -2.35 -25.31
CA ARG A 22 12.07 -3.00 -23.99
C ARG A 22 10.64 -3.18 -23.49
N GLY A 23 10.39 -4.28 -22.80
CA GLY A 23 9.19 -4.43 -21.95
C GLY A 23 9.35 -3.68 -20.62
N MET A 24 8.29 -3.60 -19.84
CA MET A 24 8.31 -2.91 -18.55
C MET A 24 7.44 -3.65 -17.53
N PHE A 25 7.98 -3.83 -16.32
CA PHE A 25 7.22 -4.31 -15.17
C PHE A 25 6.68 -3.12 -14.38
N ALA A 26 5.53 -3.31 -13.72
CA ALA A 26 4.99 -2.35 -12.77
C ALA A 26 5.99 -2.09 -11.63
N ARG A 27 5.98 -0.87 -11.07
CA ARG A 27 6.90 -0.46 -10.00
C ARG A 27 6.79 -1.33 -8.74
N ALA A 28 5.62 -1.92 -8.49
CA ALA A 28 5.41 -2.85 -7.38
C ALA A 28 6.21 -4.17 -7.51
N SER A 29 6.77 -4.45 -8.69
CA SER A 29 7.58 -5.65 -8.98
C SER A 29 9.06 -5.29 -9.25
N TRP A 30 9.50 -4.11 -8.82
CA TRP A 30 10.89 -3.69 -9.00
C TRP A 30 11.74 -4.06 -7.78
N GLY A 31 12.86 -4.74 -8.04
CA GLY A 31 13.81 -5.13 -6.99
C GLY A 31 13.43 -6.44 -6.31
N GLN A 32 13.60 -6.49 -4.98
CA GLN A 32 13.19 -7.64 -4.18
C GLN A 32 11.68 -7.61 -3.95
N ASP A 33 11.06 -8.79 -3.96
CA ASP A 33 9.64 -8.97 -3.68
C ASP A 33 9.22 -8.29 -2.36
N TYR A 34 8.19 -7.45 -2.44
CA TYR A 34 7.72 -6.67 -1.31
C TYR A 34 7.17 -7.55 -0.19
N HIS A 35 6.61 -8.72 -0.49
CA HIS A 35 6.17 -9.67 0.54
C HIS A 35 7.32 -10.01 1.49
N SER A 36 8.48 -10.33 0.94
CA SER A 36 9.68 -10.67 1.73
C SER A 36 10.19 -9.48 2.53
N ILE A 37 10.18 -8.27 1.95
CA ILE A 37 10.62 -7.05 2.62
C ILE A 37 9.68 -6.73 3.80
N MET A 38 8.38 -6.68 3.53
CA MET A 38 7.35 -6.32 4.51
C MET A 38 7.30 -7.32 5.65
N ARG A 39 7.31 -8.62 5.35
CA ARG A 39 7.30 -9.67 6.38
C ARG A 39 8.49 -9.55 7.32
N LYS A 40 9.70 -9.35 6.79
CA LYS A 40 10.90 -9.11 7.60
C LYS A 40 10.81 -7.85 8.48
N ARG A 41 10.10 -6.80 8.03
CA ARG A 41 9.89 -5.58 8.83
C ARG A 41 8.85 -5.80 9.92
N LEU A 42 7.75 -6.47 9.60
CA LEU A 42 6.71 -6.85 10.55
C LEU A 42 7.26 -7.81 11.61
N ASP A 43 8.08 -8.79 11.24
CA ASP A 43 8.74 -9.70 12.19
C ASP A 43 9.62 -8.94 13.20
N LYS A 44 10.33 -7.90 12.74
CA LYS A 44 11.13 -7.04 13.64
C LYS A 44 10.26 -6.23 14.58
N LEU A 45 9.14 -5.69 14.10
CA LEU A 45 8.18 -4.97 14.94
C LEU A 45 7.53 -5.92 15.96
N GLY A 46 7.19 -7.15 15.55
CA GLY A 46 6.61 -8.15 16.42
C GLY A 46 7.58 -8.58 17.52
N ALA A 47 8.84 -8.85 17.16
CA ALA A 47 9.88 -9.15 18.13
C ALA A 47 10.11 -8.00 19.14
N TYR A 48 10.03 -6.75 18.66
CA TYR A 48 10.10 -5.58 19.54
C TYR A 48 8.91 -5.52 20.52
N LEU A 49 7.68 -5.78 20.06
CA LEU A 49 6.50 -5.79 20.92
C LEU A 49 6.54 -6.93 21.94
N GLU A 50 6.97 -8.13 21.55
CA GLU A 50 7.13 -9.28 22.44
C GLU A 50 8.15 -9.02 23.55
N GLU A 51 9.25 -8.32 23.26
CA GLU A 51 10.23 -7.91 24.26
C GLU A 51 9.62 -6.96 25.30
N LYS A 52 8.71 -6.08 24.89
CA LYS A 52 8.09 -5.08 25.78
C LYS A 52 6.86 -5.60 26.51
N VAL A 53 6.12 -6.50 25.90
CA VAL A 53 4.88 -7.09 26.41
C VAL A 53 4.95 -8.59 26.19
N PRO A 54 5.59 -9.34 27.11
CA PRO A 54 5.70 -10.80 26.98
C PRO A 54 4.31 -11.46 26.87
N GLY A 55 4.15 -12.36 25.90
CA GLY A 55 2.89 -13.05 25.63
C GLY A 55 1.88 -12.23 24.84
N VAL A 56 2.30 -11.15 24.16
CA VAL A 56 1.42 -10.42 23.25
C VAL A 56 1.02 -11.31 22.07
N GLU A 57 -0.26 -11.31 21.74
CA GLU A 57 -0.75 -12.05 20.57
C GLU A 57 -0.60 -11.17 19.34
N ILE A 58 0.09 -11.69 18.33
CA ILE A 58 0.42 -10.96 17.11
C ILE A 58 0.07 -11.79 15.88
N GLN A 59 -0.57 -11.16 14.90
CA GLN A 59 -0.77 -11.73 13.57
C GLN A 59 -0.46 -10.69 12.50
N SER A 60 0.59 -10.94 11.71
CA SER A 60 1.04 -10.07 10.64
C SER A 60 0.55 -10.54 9.28
N MET A 61 0.21 -9.60 8.40
CA MET A 61 -0.30 -9.84 7.06
C MET A 61 0.30 -8.83 6.07
N VAL A 62 0.41 -9.26 4.82
CA VAL A 62 0.81 -8.43 3.67
C VAL A 62 0.21 -9.06 2.42
N ASP A 63 -0.69 -8.35 1.73
CA ASP A 63 -1.34 -8.67 0.46
C ASP A 63 -2.16 -9.97 0.40
N THR A 64 -1.55 -11.10 0.78
CA THR A 64 -2.14 -12.43 0.81
C THR A 64 -2.86 -12.74 2.14
N GLY A 65 -3.11 -11.70 2.94
CA GLY A 65 -3.87 -11.80 4.19
C GLY A 65 -5.37 -11.95 3.94
N VAL A 66 -6.13 -12.03 5.03
CA VAL A 66 -7.60 -12.04 4.96
C VAL A 66 -8.21 -10.64 5.06
N LEU A 67 -7.42 -9.65 5.46
CA LEU A 67 -7.85 -8.26 5.58
C LEU A 67 -7.67 -7.52 4.26
N SER A 68 -8.33 -6.37 4.15
CA SER A 68 -8.01 -5.38 3.12
C SER A 68 -6.94 -4.45 3.67
N ASP A 69 -5.68 -4.62 3.22
CA ASP A 69 -4.55 -3.78 3.62
C ASP A 69 -4.86 -2.29 3.44
N ARG A 70 -5.60 -1.94 2.37
CA ARG A 70 -6.01 -0.57 2.07
C ARG A 70 -6.99 -0.01 3.09
N ALA A 71 -8.00 -0.78 3.47
CA ALA A 71 -8.98 -0.36 4.49
C ALA A 71 -8.34 -0.24 5.87
N VAL A 72 -7.37 -1.13 6.18
CA VAL A 72 -6.59 -1.04 7.42
C VAL A 72 -5.74 0.23 7.42
N ALA A 73 -5.04 0.52 6.33
CA ALA A 73 -4.20 1.71 6.18
C ALA A 73 -5.00 3.03 6.24
N GLU A 74 -6.17 3.09 5.61
CA GLU A 74 -7.06 4.26 5.66
C GLU A 74 -7.53 4.53 7.09
N ARG A 75 -8.06 3.50 7.77
CA ARG A 75 -8.57 3.64 9.14
C ARG A 75 -7.46 3.97 10.15
N ALA A 76 -6.21 3.57 9.87
CA ALA A 76 -5.05 3.85 10.72
C ALA A 76 -4.36 5.18 10.39
N GLY A 77 -4.95 6.02 9.54
CA GLY A 77 -4.36 7.33 9.23
C GLY A 77 -3.05 7.26 8.43
N LEU A 78 -2.78 6.15 7.72
CA LEU A 78 -1.57 6.05 6.89
C LEU A 78 -1.72 6.82 5.58
N GLY A 79 -2.95 7.07 5.14
CA GLY A 79 -3.29 7.79 3.91
C GLY A 79 -4.79 7.78 3.69
N TYR A 80 -5.27 8.54 2.70
CA TYR A 80 -6.67 8.49 2.25
C TYR A 80 -6.80 7.64 0.98
N VAL A 81 -7.96 7.04 0.73
CA VAL A 81 -8.20 6.30 -0.51
C VAL A 81 -8.58 7.26 -1.64
N GLY A 82 -7.76 7.32 -2.69
CA GLY A 82 -8.03 8.15 -3.86
C GLY A 82 -9.08 7.53 -4.79
N ARG A 83 -9.56 8.32 -5.77
CA ARG A 83 -10.50 7.83 -6.82
C ARG A 83 -9.95 6.66 -7.65
N ASN A 84 -8.63 6.46 -7.66
CA ASN A 84 -7.97 5.32 -8.29
C ASN A 84 -7.97 4.04 -7.44
N GLY A 85 -8.53 4.08 -6.23
CA GLY A 85 -8.57 2.97 -5.28
C GLY A 85 -7.25 2.69 -4.55
N PHE A 86 -6.23 3.55 -4.69
CA PHE A 86 -4.98 3.46 -3.94
C PHE A 86 -5.04 4.29 -2.66
N VAL A 87 -4.29 3.85 -1.63
CA VAL A 87 -3.98 4.70 -0.48
C VAL A 87 -2.93 5.74 -0.89
N ILE A 88 -3.24 7.01 -0.68
CA ILE A 88 -2.37 8.15 -0.95
C ILE A 88 -1.84 8.66 0.39
N ASN A 89 -0.56 8.37 0.66
CA ASN A 89 0.14 8.93 1.80
C ASN A 89 0.65 10.35 1.45
N PRO A 90 0.51 11.36 2.33
CA PRO A 90 0.95 12.73 2.05
C PRO A 90 2.44 12.88 1.72
N GLU A 91 3.30 12.03 2.31
CA GLU A 91 4.75 12.08 2.14
C GLU A 91 5.26 11.13 1.05
N LEU A 92 4.67 9.93 0.97
CA LEU A 92 5.13 8.85 0.09
C LEU A 92 4.32 8.73 -1.21
N GLY A 93 3.16 9.38 -1.30
CA GLY A 93 2.19 9.22 -2.38
C GLY A 93 1.60 7.80 -2.42
N THR A 94 1.28 7.33 -3.63
CA THR A 94 0.76 5.97 -3.87
C THR A 94 1.86 4.91 -3.98
N TRP A 95 3.12 5.30 -3.82
CA TRP A 95 4.31 4.47 -4.03
C TRP A 95 4.74 3.76 -2.75
N THR A 96 3.77 3.10 -2.13
CA THR A 96 3.89 2.55 -0.78
C THR A 96 3.37 1.12 -0.78
N TYR A 97 4.20 0.16 -0.34
CA TYR A 97 3.74 -1.18 0.02
C TYR A 97 3.03 -1.10 1.36
N LEU A 98 1.93 -1.83 1.49
CA LEU A 98 1.13 -1.90 2.69
C LEU A 98 1.34 -3.26 3.38
N GLY A 99 1.11 -3.26 4.67
CA GLY A 99 1.02 -4.46 5.48
C GLY A 99 0.54 -4.07 6.88
N GLU A 100 0.11 -5.06 7.63
CA GLU A 100 -0.53 -4.81 8.90
C GLU A 100 -0.19 -5.86 9.95
N MET A 101 -0.37 -5.45 11.20
CA MET A 101 -0.19 -6.30 12.37
C MET A 101 -1.40 -6.17 13.29
N LEU A 102 -2.15 -7.26 13.44
CA LEU A 102 -3.10 -7.41 14.54
C LEU A 102 -2.30 -7.68 15.82
N VAL A 103 -2.67 -6.99 16.89
CA VAL A 103 -2.03 -7.09 18.20
C VAL A 103 -3.11 -7.11 19.28
N SER A 104 -2.90 -7.84 20.37
CA SER A 104 -3.82 -7.84 21.52
C SER A 104 -3.70 -6.58 22.41
N ILE A 105 -2.74 -5.70 22.13
CA ILE A 105 -2.54 -4.43 22.84
C ILE A 105 -3.62 -3.42 22.43
N PRO A 106 -4.35 -2.80 23.38
CA PRO A 106 -5.40 -1.83 23.09
C PRO A 106 -4.81 -0.42 22.86
N PHE A 107 -4.03 -0.26 21.77
CA PHE A 107 -3.52 1.06 21.41
C PHE A 107 -4.65 2.06 21.12
N PRO A 108 -4.51 3.34 21.51
CA PRO A 108 -5.37 4.39 21.01
C PRO A 108 -5.31 4.42 19.46
N PRO A 109 -6.46 4.53 18.78
CA PRO A 109 -6.46 4.63 17.32
C PRO A 109 -5.96 6.01 16.87
N ASP A 110 -5.31 6.03 15.71
CA ASP A 110 -5.05 7.26 14.97
C ASP A 110 -6.32 7.71 14.22
N ASP A 111 -6.37 8.99 13.85
CA ASP A 111 -7.46 9.54 13.05
C ASP A 111 -7.23 9.31 11.55
N PRO A 112 -8.28 8.93 10.78
CA PRO A 112 -8.19 8.86 9.33
C PRO A 112 -7.86 10.22 8.69
N LEU A 113 -7.20 10.18 7.53
CA LEU A 113 -6.90 11.40 6.77
C LEU A 113 -8.09 11.80 5.91
N ILE A 114 -8.26 13.11 5.73
CA ILE A 114 -9.29 13.69 4.87
C ILE A 114 -8.91 13.46 3.40
N ASP A 115 -9.88 13.00 2.60
CA ASP A 115 -9.73 12.89 1.15
C ASP A 115 -9.35 14.25 0.54
N SER A 116 -8.31 14.24 -0.29
CA SER A 116 -7.80 15.42 -0.99
C SER A 116 -7.96 15.33 -2.51
N CYS A 117 -8.75 14.39 -3.04
CA CYS A 117 -9.04 14.30 -4.47
C CYS A 117 -9.85 15.49 -4.98
N GLY A 118 -10.78 16.03 -4.18
CA GLY A 118 -11.66 17.11 -4.61
C GLY A 118 -12.39 16.77 -5.92
N ASP A 119 -12.35 17.68 -6.90
CA ASP A 119 -12.91 17.51 -8.24
C ASP A 119 -11.94 16.85 -9.24
N CYS A 120 -10.74 16.43 -8.81
CA CYS A 120 -9.73 15.82 -9.68
C CYS A 120 -10.19 14.46 -10.22
N THR A 121 -10.13 14.28 -11.55
CA THR A 121 -10.48 13.04 -12.26
C THR A 121 -9.32 12.45 -13.07
N ILE A 122 -8.10 13.00 -12.96
CA ILE A 122 -6.95 12.66 -13.83
C ILE A 122 -6.71 11.15 -13.98
N CYS A 123 -6.82 10.39 -12.89
CA CYS A 123 -6.60 8.95 -12.92
C CYS A 123 -7.73 8.19 -13.65
N VAL A 124 -8.97 8.61 -13.46
CA VAL A 124 -10.17 8.05 -14.09
C VAL A 124 -10.09 8.30 -15.60
N ASP A 125 -9.82 9.55 -15.98
CA ASP A 125 -9.74 9.98 -17.39
C ASP A 125 -8.58 9.31 -18.15
N ARG A 126 -7.49 8.98 -17.45
CA ARG A 126 -6.32 8.32 -18.05
C ARG A 126 -6.36 6.80 -17.99
N CYS A 127 -7.38 6.20 -17.36
CA CYS A 127 -7.49 4.75 -17.31
C CYS A 127 -7.75 4.21 -18.73
N PRO A 128 -6.81 3.45 -19.33
CA PRO A 128 -6.89 3.10 -20.75
C PRO A 128 -8.08 2.18 -21.10
N THR A 129 -8.67 1.53 -20.10
CA THR A 129 -9.78 0.58 -20.25
C THR A 129 -11.06 1.06 -19.58
N GLY A 130 -11.05 2.24 -18.95
CA GLY A 130 -12.18 2.71 -18.13
C GLY A 130 -12.51 1.76 -16.98
N ALA A 131 -11.50 1.14 -16.37
CA ALA A 131 -11.67 0.23 -15.23
C ALA A 131 -11.96 0.99 -13.93
N LEU A 132 -11.52 2.24 -13.80
CA LEU A 132 -11.80 3.09 -12.64
C LEU A 132 -13.20 3.70 -12.76
N VAL A 133 -14.05 3.48 -11.76
CA VAL A 133 -15.45 3.97 -11.74
C VAL A 133 -15.55 5.43 -11.27
N GLY A 134 -14.55 5.90 -10.51
CA GLY A 134 -14.38 7.31 -10.15
C GLY A 134 -14.73 7.68 -8.70
N ASP A 135 -15.13 6.71 -7.90
CA ASP A 135 -15.46 6.81 -6.47
C ASP A 135 -14.57 5.88 -5.61
N GLY A 136 -13.37 5.56 -6.10
CA GLY A 136 -12.47 4.60 -5.48
C GLY A 136 -12.74 3.14 -5.88
N GLN A 137 -13.84 2.87 -6.60
CA GLN A 137 -14.13 1.53 -7.10
C GLN A 137 -13.38 1.19 -8.40
N LEU A 138 -13.04 -0.08 -8.53
CA LEU A 138 -12.33 -0.66 -9.67
C LEU A 138 -13.11 -1.85 -10.23
N ASN A 139 -13.40 -1.83 -11.53
CA ASN A 139 -13.78 -3.03 -12.25
C ASN A 139 -12.52 -3.84 -12.59
N SER A 140 -12.22 -4.85 -11.78
CA SER A 140 -11.02 -5.68 -11.93
C SER A 140 -10.98 -6.46 -13.25
N GLN A 141 -12.14 -6.79 -13.83
CA GLN A 141 -12.23 -7.51 -15.11
C GLN A 141 -11.78 -6.67 -16.32
N LYS A 142 -11.65 -5.35 -16.14
CA LYS A 142 -11.14 -4.42 -17.16
C LYS A 142 -9.72 -3.93 -16.86
N CYS A 143 -9.21 -4.18 -15.66
CA CYS A 143 -7.91 -3.67 -15.26
C CYS A 143 -6.79 -4.36 -16.06
N ILE A 144 -5.77 -3.60 -16.46
CA ILE A 144 -4.59 -4.15 -17.16
C ILE A 144 -3.61 -4.83 -16.18
N SER A 145 -3.71 -4.50 -14.89
CA SER A 145 -2.83 -5.04 -13.84
C SER A 145 -2.95 -6.55 -13.70
#